data_AF-A0A258ZQP2-F1
#
_entry.id   AF-A0A258ZQP2-F1
#
_cell.length_a   1.000
_cell.length_b   1.000
_cell.length_c   1.000
_cell.angle_alpha   90.00
_cell.angle_beta   90.00
_cell.angle_gamma   90.00
#
_symmetry.space_group_name_H-M   'P 1'
#
loop_
_entity.id
_entity.type
_entity.pdbx_description
1 polymer ?
#
loop_
_entity_poly.entity_id
_entity_poly.type
_entity_poly.pdbx_seq_one_letter_code
_entity_poly.pdbx_strand_id
1 'polypeptide(L)'
;MPRTLKELHNEITERLSGVVESPRREAELLLIAYLKRDQLYFITHQETLIDDHDPRLLEWIERRERNEPLEYLTNRVSFYSREFYIDE
;
A
#
# COMPACT_ATOMS: atom_id res chain seq x y z
N MET A 1 8.66 10.99 -11.66
CA MET A 1 9.14 12.22 -11.01
C MET A 1 8.68 12.09 -9.59
N PRO A 2 9.51 12.32 -8.56
CA PRO A 2 9.11 12.05 -7.19
C PRO A 2 7.79 12.76 -6.87
N ARG A 3 6.80 12.00 -6.42
CA ARG A 3 5.47 12.51 -6.05
C ARG A 3 5.37 12.62 -4.55
N THR A 4 4.52 13.51 -4.07
CA THR A 4 4.22 13.56 -2.63
C THR A 4 3.42 12.32 -2.22
N LEU A 5 3.58 11.90 -0.96
CA LEU A 5 2.81 10.82 -0.35
C LEU A 5 1.30 11.02 -0.55
N LYS A 6 0.83 12.27 -0.47
CA LYS A 6 -0.57 12.66 -0.72
C LYS A 6 -1.00 12.42 -2.18
N GLU A 7 -0.19 12.85 -3.15
CA GLU A 7 -0.48 12.63 -4.58
C GLU A 7 -0.53 11.15 -4.90
N LEU A 8 0.47 10.40 -4.42
CA LEU A 8 0.56 8.96 -4.59
C LEU A 8 -0.63 8.23 -3.94
N HIS A 9 -1.06 8.67 -2.75
CA HIS A 9 -2.23 8.13 -2.08
C HIS A 9 -3.51 8.33 -2.91
N ASN A 10 -3.70 9.52 -3.49
CA ASN A 10 -4.86 9.79 -4.32
C ASN A 10 -4.84 8.97 -5.62
N GLU A 11 -3.68 8.86 -6.28
CA GLU A 11 -3.50 8.04 -7.47
C GLU A 11 -3.84 6.57 -7.22
N ILE A 12 -3.27 5.97 -6.17
CA ILE A 12 -3.56 4.57 -5.82
C ILE A 12 -5.04 4.40 -5.45
N THR A 13 -5.64 5.39 -4.77
CA THR A 13 -7.07 5.38 -4.45
C THR A 13 -7.93 5.32 -5.71
N GLU A 14 -7.57 6.08 -6.76
CA GLU A 14 -8.29 6.07 -8.04
C GLU A 14 -8.12 4.72 -8.77
N ARG A 15 -6.91 4.17 -8.77
CA ARG A 15 -6.62 2.86 -9.39
C ARG A 15 -7.36 1.70 -8.73
N LEU A 16 -7.51 1.75 -7.40
CA LEU A 16 -8.24 0.75 -6.63
C LEU A 16 -9.75 0.98 -6.61
N SER A 17 -10.23 2.10 -7.15
CA SER A 17 -11.65 2.42 -7.20
C SER A 17 -12.41 1.40 -8.05
N GLY A 18 -13.35 0.67 -7.42
CA GLY A 18 -14.11 -0.39 -8.08
C GLY A 18 -13.47 -1.78 -8.05
N VAL A 19 -12.23 -1.90 -7.57
CA VAL A 19 -11.57 -3.20 -7.31
C VAL A 19 -11.83 -3.68 -5.88
N VAL A 20 -11.81 -2.75 -4.92
CA VAL A 20 -11.90 -3.02 -3.48
C VAL A 20 -13.01 -2.17 -2.85
N GLU A 21 -13.56 -2.63 -1.72
CA GLU A 21 -14.66 -1.92 -1.03
C GLU A 21 -14.24 -0.56 -0.44
N SER A 22 -12.99 -0.43 -0.01
CA SER A 22 -12.47 0.80 0.63
C SER A 22 -11.16 1.28 0.00
N PRO A 23 -11.17 1.81 -1.24
CA PRO A 23 -9.97 2.14 -2.01
C PRO A 23 -9.00 3.07 -1.30
N ARG A 24 -9.52 4.10 -0.62
CA ARG A 24 -8.70 5.08 0.10
C ARG A 24 -7.96 4.47 1.30
N ARG A 25 -8.62 3.57 2.03
CA ARG A 25 -8.02 2.89 3.18
C ARG A 25 -7.01 1.85 2.74
N GLU A 26 -7.29 1.13 1.66
CA GLU A 26 -6.37 0.17 1.05
C GLU A 26 -5.11 0.87 0.53
N ALA A 27 -5.25 2.00 -0.14
CA ALA A 27 -4.12 2.82 -0.58
C ALA A 27 -3.25 3.30 0.59
N GLU A 28 -3.87 3.73 1.70
CA GLU A 28 -3.15 4.13 2.92
C GLU A 28 -2.38 2.95 3.52
N LEU A 29 -3.03 1.79 3.68
CA LEU A 29 -2.39 0.57 4.21
C LEU A 29 -1.22 0.10 3.35
N LEU A 30 -1.39 0.14 2.02
CA LEU A 30 -0.34 -0.21 1.06
C LEU A 30 0.89 0.69 1.23
N LEU A 31 0.68 2.01 1.29
CA LEU A 31 1.77 2.97 1.45
C LEU A 31 2.47 2.88 2.81
N ILE A 32 1.71 2.70 3.89
CA ILE A 32 2.25 2.50 5.25
C ILE A 32 3.10 1.22 5.30
N ALA A 33 2.61 0.12 4.72
CA ALA A 33 3.32 -1.15 4.66
C ALA A 33 4.59 -1.07 3.78
N TYR A 34 4.48 -0.45 2.61
CA TYR A 34 5.60 -0.23 1.69
C TYR A 34 6.71 0.60 2.33
N LEU A 35 6.35 1.70 3.00
CA LEU A 35 7.31 2.57 3.70
C LEU A 35 7.83 1.98 5.01
N LYS A 36 7.20 0.90 5.50
CA LYS A 36 7.44 0.33 6.84
C LYS A 36 7.30 1.37 7.94
N ARG A 37 6.25 2.19 7.83
CA ARG A 37 5.92 3.26 8.78
C ARG A 37 4.58 2.96 9.44
N ASP A 38 4.13 3.85 10.31
CA ASP A 38 2.83 3.77 10.97
C ASP A 38 1.85 4.84 10.41
N GLN A 39 0.62 4.77 10.88
CA GLN A 39 -0.42 5.73 10.50
C GLN A 39 -0.08 7.17 10.93
N LEU A 40 0.62 7.34 12.06
CA LEU A 40 1.05 8.64 12.53
C LEU A 40 2.02 9.30 11.54
N TYR A 41 2.99 8.54 11.04
CA TYR A 41 3.91 8.99 10.00
C TYR A 41 3.14 9.39 8.75
N PHE A 42 2.21 8.54 8.29
CA PHE A 42 1.41 8.84 7.10
C PHE A 42 0.68 10.18 7.22
N ILE A 43 0.02 10.44 8.35
CA ILE A 43 -0.73 11.70 8.57
C ILE A 43 0.19 12.92 8.66
N THR A 44 1.36 12.78 9.29
CA THR A 44 2.29 13.90 9.56
C THR A 44 3.24 14.21 8.41
N HIS A 45 3.43 13.28 7.47
CA HIS A 45 4.46 13.36 6.42
C HIS A 45 3.86 13.33 5.00
N GLN A 46 2.65 13.88 4.82
CA GLN A 46 1.93 13.91 3.54
C GLN A 46 2.71 14.58 2.38
N GLU A 47 3.61 15.51 2.68
CA GLU A 47 4.45 16.20 1.69
C GLU A 47 5.76 15.46 1.38
N THR A 48 6.00 14.31 2.00
CA THR A 48 7.21 13.51 1.74
C THR A 48 7.22 13.04 0.30
N LEU A 49 8.34 13.30 -0.38
CA LEU A 49 8.57 12.83 -1.74
C LEU A 49 8.90 11.34 -1.74
N ILE A 50 8.14 10.59 -2.53
CA ILE A 50 8.31 9.17 -2.76
C ILE A 50 8.63 8.96 -4.24
N ASP A 51 9.56 8.05 -4.51
CA ASP A 51 9.85 7.63 -5.86
C ASP A 51 8.69 6.77 -6.38
N ASP A 52 7.89 7.36 -7.26
CA ASP A 52 6.75 6.72 -7.92
C ASP A 52 7.20 5.70 -8.98
N HIS A 53 8.49 5.66 -9.30
CA HIS A 53 9.10 4.71 -10.23
C HIS A 53 9.78 3.53 -9.54
N ASP A 54 9.71 3.39 -8.21
CA ASP A 54 10.23 2.20 -7.54
C ASP A 54 9.49 0.96 -8.07
N PRO A 55 10.19 0.01 -8.73
CA PRO A 55 9.57 -1.18 -9.30
C PRO A 55 8.76 -1.98 -8.28
N ARG A 56 9.17 -1.98 -7.00
CA ARG A 56 8.45 -2.70 -5.94
C ARG A 56 7.12 -2.06 -5.61
N LEU A 57 7.06 -0.72 -5.60
CA LEU A 57 5.81 0.01 -5.38
C LEU A 57 4.84 -0.26 -6.53
N LEU A 58 5.33 -0.21 -7.77
CA LEU A 58 4.53 -0.50 -8.95
C LEU A 58 3.98 -1.93 -8.93
N GLU A 59 4.82 -2.92 -8.61
CA GLU A 59 4.41 -4.31 -8.47
C GLU A 59 3.31 -4.48 -7.41
N TRP A 60 3.44 -3.82 -6.25
CA TRP A 60 2.43 -3.88 -5.19
C TRP A 60 1.09 -3.28 -5.63
N ILE A 61 1.12 -2.17 -6.37
CA ILE A 61 -0.09 -1.53 -6.91
C ILE A 61 -0.75 -2.47 -7.93
N GLU A 62 0.00 -3.03 -8.87
CA GLU A 62 -0.52 -3.95 -9.89
C GLU A 62 -1.15 -5.21 -9.27
N ARG A 63 -0.49 -5.80 -8.26
CA ARG A 63 -1.01 -6.94 -7.52
C ARG A 63 -2.31 -6.59 -6.79
N ARG A 64 -2.38 -5.40 -6.19
CA ARG A 64 -3.61 -4.93 -5.52
C ARG A 64 -4.73 -4.64 -6.52
N GLU A 65 -4.44 -4.14 -7.72
CA GLU A 65 -5.39 -3.97 -8.83
C GLU A 65 -5.99 -5.31 -9.28
N ARG A 66 -5.25 -6.42 -9.17
CA ARG A 66 -5.77 -7.78 -9.40
C ARG A 66 -6.59 -8.35 -8.24
N ASN A 67 -6.88 -7.52 -7.25
CA ASN A 67 -7.59 -7.88 -6.02
C ASN A 67 -6.82 -8.90 -5.14
N GLU A 68 -5.49 -8.97 -5.27
CA GLU A 68 -4.67 -9.73 -4.32
C GLU A 68 -4.68 -9.02 -2.95
N PRO A 69 -4.91 -9.74 -1.83
CA PRO A 69 -4.86 -9.15 -0.50
C PRO A 69 -3.45 -8.65 -0.12
N LEU A 70 -3.38 -7.56 0.64
CA LEU A 70 -2.12 -6.93 1.06
C LEU A 70 -1.23 -7.86 1.91
N GLU A 71 -1.83 -8.85 2.56
CA GLU A 71 -1.17 -9.87 3.37
C GLU A 71 -0.24 -10.76 2.51
N TYR A 72 -0.57 -10.97 1.23
CA TYR A 72 0.28 -11.68 0.27
C TYR A 72 1.42 -10.81 -0.29
N LEU A 73 1.29 -9.48 -0.20
CA LEU A 73 2.36 -8.54 -0.57
C LEU A 73 3.39 -8.40 0.55
N THR A 74 2.92 -8.46 1.79
CA THR A 74 3.76 -8.37 2.99
C THR A 74 4.34 -9.71 3.43
N ASN A 75 3.96 -10.82 2.77
CA ASN A 75 4.21 -12.21 3.20
C ASN A 75 3.91 -12.41 4.70
N ARG A 76 2.89 -11.72 5.20
CA ARG A 76 2.51 -11.69 6.61
C ARG A 76 1.00 -11.74 6.71
N VAL A 77 0.48 -12.89 7.12
CA VAL A 77 -0.91 -13.03 7.56
C VAL A 77 -0.94 -13.06 9.08
N SER A 78 -1.76 -12.22 9.70
CA SER A 78 -2.11 -12.35 11.11
C SER A 78 -3.39 -13.17 11.22
N PHE A 79 -3.27 -14.43 11.63
CA PHE A 79 -4.40 -15.33 11.85
C PHE A 79 -4.43 -15.74 13.33
N TYR A 80 -5.53 -15.44 14.03
CA TYR A 80 -5.66 -15.70 15.48
C TYR A 80 -4.50 -15.16 16.34
N SER A 81 -4.15 -13.88 16.15
CA SER A 81 -3.07 -13.20 16.88
C SER A 81 -1.69 -13.85 16.74
N ARG A 82 -1.47 -14.56 15.62
CA ARG A 82 -0.18 -15.17 15.27
C ARG A 82 0.21 -14.71 13.87
N GLU A 83 1.45 -14.27 13.73
CA GLU A 83 2.05 -13.93 12.43
C GLU A 83 2.48 -15.21 11.71
N PHE A 84 2.07 -15.37 10.45
CA PHE A 84 2.48 -16.46 9.57
C PHE A 84 3.19 -15.91 8.33
N TYR A 85 4.34 -16.52 8.00
CA TYR A 85 5.04 -16.32 6.75
C TYR A 85 4.45 -17.25 5.69
N ILE A 86 4.09 -16.72 4.53
CA ILE A 86 3.60 -17.49 3.38
C ILE A 86 4.70 -17.45 2.31
N ASP A 87 5.08 -18.64 1.82
CA ASP A 87 5.94 -18.85 0.66
C ASP A 87 5.10 -19.58 -0.40
N GLU A 88 5.28 -19.25 -1.67
CA GLU A 88 4.52 -19.78 -2.82
C GLU A 88 4.88 -21.24 -3.14
#